data_AF-A0A923VU69-F1
#
_entry.id   AF-A0A923VU69-F1
#
_cell.length_a   1.000
_cell.length_b   1.000
_cell.length_c   1.000
_cell.angle_alpha   90.00
_cell.angle_beta   90.00
_cell.angle_gamma   90.00
#
_symmetry.space_group_name_H-M   'P 1'
#
loop_
_entity.id
_entity.type
_entity.pdbx_description
1 polymer ?
#
loop_
_entity_poly.entity_id
_entity_poly.type
_entity_poly.pdbx_seq_one_letter_code
_entity_poly.pdbx_strand_id
1 'polypeptide(L)' 'MENDINFEILKKDFQEIMDLIASKNFQIANEKLIHVEDKINEMIDFAKKDSDLIAISKYQILLQQLQEQFQHLN' A
#
# COMPACT_ATOMS: atom_id res chain seq x y z
N MET A 1 -4.65 -25.54 5.84
CA MET A 1 -4.10 -24.71 4.76
C MET A 1 -3.55 -23.46 5.42
N GLU A 2 -2.25 -23.22 5.32
CA GLU A 2 -1.67 -21.94 5.74
C GLU A 2 -2.30 -20.86 4.86
N ASN A 3 -2.96 -19.88 5.49
CA ASN A 3 -3.41 -18.69 4.77
C ASN A 3 -2.16 -17.85 4.49
N ASP A 4 -1.52 -18.08 3.35
CA ASP A 4 -0.53 -17.16 2.82
C ASP A 4 -1.22 -15.83 2.54
N ILE A 5 -0.63 -14.75 3.04
CA ILE A 5 -1.14 -13.39 2.83
C ILE A 5 -1.17 -13.09 1.32
N ASN A 6 -2.35 -12.77 0.78
CA ASN A 6 -2.49 -12.46 -0.64
C ASN A 6 -2.11 -11.00 -0.93
N PHE A 7 -0.88 -10.82 -1.42
CA PHE A 7 -0.35 -9.50 -1.77
C PHE A 7 -0.78 -8.98 -3.15
N GLU A 8 -1.48 -9.77 -3.98
CA GLU A 8 -1.92 -9.31 -5.30
C GLU A 8 -2.87 -8.11 -5.21
N ILE A 9 -3.67 -8.05 -4.15
CA ILE A 9 -4.57 -6.92 -3.94
C ILE A 9 -3.77 -5.65 -3.65
N LEU A 10 -2.73 -5.72 -2.81
CA LEU A 10 -1.85 -4.58 -2.55
C LEU A 10 -1.15 -4.12 -3.83
N LYS A 11 -0.60 -5.05 -4.65
CA LYS A 11 0.03 -4.69 -5.92
C LYS A 11 -0.93 -3.93 -6.85
N LYS A 12 -2.18 -4.39 -6.93
CA LYS A 12 -3.21 -3.71 -7.73
C LYS A 12 -3.51 -2.32 -7.18
N ASP A 13 -3.65 -2.19 -5.85
CA ASP A 13 -3.89 -0.90 -5.21
C ASP A 13 -2.73 0.08 -5.47
N PHE A 14 -1.48 -0.38 -5.42
CA PHE A 14 -0.30 0.42 -5.76
C PHE A 14 -0.30 0.88 -7.22
N GLN A 15 -0.65 0.01 -8.17
CA GLN A 15 -0.77 0.39 -9.58
C GLN A 15 -1.85 1.46 -9.78
N GLU A 16 -3.00 1.30 -9.12
CA GLU A 16 -4.09 2.27 -9.20
C GLU A 16 -3.67 3.63 -8.64
N ILE A 17 -2.92 3.67 -7.54
CA ILE A 17 -2.34 4.92 -7.01
C ILE A 17 -1.43 5.58 -8.06
N MET A 18 -0.53 4.82 -8.68
CA MET A 18 0.36 5.35 -9.73
C MET A 18 -0.43 5.89 -10.94
N ASP A 19 -1.48 5.19 -11.37
CA ASP A 19 -2.34 5.62 -12.48
C ASP A 19 -3.11 6.90 -12.14
N LEU A 20 -3.60 7.04 -10.90
CA LEU A 20 -4.27 8.24 -10.41
C LEU A 20 -3.31 9.44 -10.33
N ILE A 21 -2.07 9.23 -9.87
CA ILE A 21 -1.03 10.26 -9.86
C ILE A 21 -0.70 10.69 -11.30
N ALA A 22 -0.50 9.73 -12.21
CA ALA A 22 -0.18 10.00 -13.61
C ALA A 22 -1.31 10.76 -14.34
N SER A 23 -2.57 10.48 -13.99
CA SER A 23 -3.74 11.20 -14.51
C SER A 23 -4.04 12.51 -13.78
N LYS A 24 -3.19 12.93 -12.82
CA LYS A 24 -3.34 14.13 -11.98
C LYS A 24 -4.63 14.16 -11.16
N ASN A 25 -5.19 12.99 -10.86
CA ASN A 25 -6.36 12.85 -10.01
C ASN A 25 -5.93 12.77 -8.53
N PHE A 26 -5.36 13.88 -8.04
CA PHE A 26 -4.66 13.90 -6.75
C PHE A 26 -5.57 13.67 -5.55
N GLN A 27 -6.83 14.11 -5.62
CA GLN A 27 -7.79 13.85 -4.53
C GLN A 27 -8.00 12.35 -4.33
N ILE A 28 -8.33 11.62 -5.41
CA ILE A 28 -8.60 10.19 -5.33
C ILE A 28 -7.30 9.42 -5.03
N ALA A 29 -6.16 9.86 -5.57
CA ALA A 29 -4.86 9.28 -5.22
C ALA A 29 -4.60 9.36 -3.71
N ASN A 30 -4.86 10.51 -3.09
CA ASN A 30 -4.69 10.71 -1.66
C ASN A 30 -5.63 9.83 -0.81
N GLU A 31 -6.92 9.77 -1.18
CA GLU A 31 -7.88 8.88 -0.52
C GLU A 31 -7.44 7.41 -0.61
N LYS A 32 -6.91 6.99 -1.76
CA LYS A 32 -6.41 5.63 -1.97
C LYS A 32 -5.13 5.34 -1.19
N LEU A 33 -4.21 6.31 -1.09
CA LEU A 33 -2.99 6.19 -0.27
C LEU A 33 -3.35 5.90 1.20
N ILE A 34 -4.30 6.65 1.76
CA ILE A 34 -4.79 6.44 3.14
C ILE A 34 -5.42 5.05 3.28
N HIS A 35 -6.25 4.64 2.33
CA HIS A 35 -6.90 3.33 2.38
C HIS A 35 -5.90 2.16 2.33
N VAL A 36 -4.84 2.29 1.53
CA VAL A 36 -3.79 1.27 1.47
C VAL A 36 -2.97 1.25 2.77
N GLU A 37 -2.78 2.39 3.41
CA GLU A 37 -2.13 2.48 4.73
C GLU A 37 -2.91 1.70 5.79
N ASP A 38 -4.22 1.95 5.90
CA ASP A 38 -5.10 1.25 6.83
C ASP A 38 -5.07 -0.26 6.63
N LYS A 39 -5.10 -0.69 5.36
CA LYS A 39 -5.03 -2.11 5.01
C LYS A 39 -3.69 -2.75 5.35
N ILE A 40 -2.58 -2.06 5.13
CA ILE A 40 -1.25 -2.55 5.53
C ILE A 40 -1.19 -2.69 7.05
N ASN A 41 -1.72 -1.73 7.81
CA ASN A 41 -1.79 -1.80 9.26
C ASN A 41 -2.64 -2.98 9.74
N GLU A 42 -3.81 -3.20 9.13
CA GLU A 42 -4.65 -4.36 9.41
C GLU A 42 -3.91 -5.69 9.14
N MET A 43 -3.17 -5.77 8.03
CA MET A 43 -2.36 -6.94 7.69
C MET A 43 -1.26 -7.20 8.72
N ILE A 44 -0.66 -6.16 9.30
CA ILE A 44 0.33 -6.27 10.38
C ILE A 44 -0.32 -6.79 11.65
N ASP A 45 -1.47 -6.25 12.03
CA ASP A 45 -2.20 -6.63 13.24
C ASP A 45 -2.62 -8.12 13.22
N PHE A 46 -2.89 -8.67 12.03
CA PHE A 46 -3.27 -10.07 11.84
C PHE A 46 -2.11 -10.99 11.43
N ALA A 47 -0.90 -10.48 11.23
CA ALA A 47 0.26 -11.28 10.85
C ALA A 47 0.65 -12.24 11.98
N LYS A 48 0.74 -13.54 11.69
CA LYS A 48 1.06 -14.59 12.68
C LYS A 48 2.50 -15.07 12.62
N LYS A 49 3.22 -14.75 11.55
CA LYS A 49 4.60 -15.19 11.31
C LYS A 49 5.50 -13.99 11.08
N ASP A 50 6.73 -14.10 11.54
CA ASP A 50 7.76 -13.08 11.25
C ASP A 50 8.01 -12.93 9.75
N SER A 51 7.90 -14.01 8.98
CA SER A 51 8.00 -13.97 7.52
C SER A 51 6.94 -13.06 6.88
N ASP A 52 5.75 -13.05 7.46
CA ASP A 52 4.61 -12.26 6.98
C ASP A 52 4.85 -10.79 7.31
N LEU A 53 5.29 -10.49 8.54
CA LEU A 53 5.68 -9.14 8.96
C LEU A 53 6.82 -8.58 8.08
N ILE A 54 7.83 -9.38 7.78
CA ILE A 54 8.92 -8.99 6.86
C ILE A 54 8.39 -8.71 5.46
N ALA A 55 7.43 -9.50 4.97
CA ALA A 55 6.83 -9.27 3.66
C ALA A 55 5.96 -8.00 3.64
N ILE A 56 5.13 -7.78 4.67
CA ILE A 56 4.26 -6.60 4.77
C ILE A 56 5.07 -5.31 4.92
N SER A 57 6.14 -5.32 5.72
CA SER A 57 6.99 -4.13 5.90
C SER A 57 7.61 -3.61 4.60
N LYS A 58 7.87 -4.48 3.61
CA LYS A 58 8.32 -4.05 2.28
C LYS A 58 7.27 -3.19 1.56
N TYR A 59 6.00 -3.54 1.70
CA TYR A 59 4.90 -2.74 1.13
C TYR A 59 4.67 -1.45 1.91
N GLN A 60 4.93 -1.46 3.22
CA GLN A 60 4.89 -0.27 4.06
C GLN A 60 5.93 0.77 3.61
N ILE A 61 7.16 0.33 3.32
CA ILE A 61 8.21 1.19 2.74
C ILE A 61 7.83 1.69 1.34
N LEU A 62 7.26 0.82 0.49
CA LEU A 62 6.81 1.23 -0.84
C LEU A 62 5.71 2.31 -0.78
N LEU A 63 4.76 2.17 0.13
CA LEU A 63 3.71 3.17 0.36
C LEU A 63 4.30 4.50 0.81
N GLN A 64 5.25 4.47 1.76
CA GLN A 64 5.93 5.69 2.21
C GLN A 64 6.63 6.41 1.05
N GLN A 65 7.33 5.69 0.19
CA GLN A 65 7.98 6.26 -0.99
C GLN A 65 6.97 6.90 -1.96
N LEU A 66 5.80 6.28 -2.15
CA LEU A 66 4.73 6.85 -2.98
C LEU A 66 4.10 8.09 -2.34
N GLN A 67 3.91 8.09 -1.02
CA GLN A 67 3.42 9.26 -0.29
C GLN A 67 4.40 10.44 -0.43
N GLU A 68 5.71 10.21 -0.26
CA GLU A 68 6.74 11.23 -0.45
C GLU A 68 6.72 11.80 -1.88
N GLN A 69 6.69 10.93 -2.89
CA GLN A 69 6.59 11.37 -4.28
C GLN A 69 5.32 12.18 -4.54
N PHE A 70 4.18 11.73 -4.01
CA PHE A 70 2.90 12.43 -4.13
C PHE A 70 2.94 13.82 -3.49
N GLN A 71 3.53 13.96 -2.30
CA GLN A 71 3.69 15.26 -1.63
C GLN A 71 4.58 16.24 -2.43
N HIS A 72 5.53 15.73 -3.23
CA HIS A 72 6.33 16.58 -4.12
C HIS A 72 5.59 17.01 -5.40
N LEU A 73 4.45 16.40 -5.73
CA LEU A 73 3.69 16.64 -6.96
C LEU A 73 2.40 17.46 -6.76
N ASN A 74 1.81 17.40 -5.56
CA ASN A 74 0.54 18.07 -5.20
C ASN A 74 0.74 19.49 -4.68
#